data_AF-A0A0F7FGA6-F1
#
_entry.id   AF-A0A0F7FGA6-F1
#
_cell.length_a   1.000
_cell.length_b   1.000
_cell.length_c   1.000
_cell.angle_alpha   90.00
_cell.angle_beta   90.00
_cell.angle_gamma   90.00
#
_symmetry.space_group_name_H-M   'P 1'
#
loop_
_entity.id
_entity.type
_entity.pdbx_description
1 polymer ?
#
loop_
_entity_poly.entity_id
_entity_poly.type
_entity_poly.pdbx_seq_one_letter_code
_entity_poly.pdbx_strand_id
1 'polypeptide(L)'
;MSRHDEAVWKDKPTVFSFLGVYLLYSLPLLSLVLAHLLWLGLPAEFKTQLQTLSPILLWITMLHFPSSLIYVSAFLISTALGVLNWIVRVDIKPLVFTLGGFVVVEATRRLSIVPGDFNTLILLFLAYSLIGVLGVDLYRRSFTYYVFPDTIVIKGGFVNKWERVVRKDFVSDVVVIVPFLGHLFGYAHILPVTQSQIGLGDTFSLSGVSVEKRGVGVLVGGGKRVVGVEPRPWNCIFGVRNYNDVKRAILER
;
A
#
# COMPACT_ATOMS: atom_id res chain seq x y z
N MET A 1 17.63 -30.86 -21.56
CA MET A 1 16.90 -29.64 -21.17
C MET A 1 16.62 -28.86 -22.44
N SER A 2 15.35 -28.73 -22.81
CA SER A 2 14.97 -28.12 -24.10
C SER A 2 14.96 -26.60 -23.98
N ARG A 3 15.16 -25.88 -25.09
CA ARG A 3 15.14 -24.40 -25.19
C ARG A 3 13.85 -23.72 -24.66
N HIS A 4 12.82 -24.49 -24.32
CA HIS A 4 11.54 -23.99 -23.82
C HIS A 4 11.48 -23.76 -22.30
N ASP A 5 12.49 -24.22 -21.54
CA ASP A 5 12.51 -24.10 -20.07
C ASP A 5 13.27 -22.86 -19.56
N GLU A 6 13.93 -22.12 -20.44
CA GLU A 6 14.66 -20.90 -20.06
C GLU A 6 13.76 -19.66 -20.14
N ALA A 7 13.71 -18.92 -19.04
CA ALA A 7 12.98 -17.66 -18.99
C ALA A 7 13.71 -16.60 -19.84
N VAL A 8 13.01 -16.05 -20.82
CA VAL A 8 13.48 -14.92 -21.65
C VAL A 8 13.71 -13.69 -20.78
N TRP A 9 12.88 -13.52 -19.76
CA TRP A 9 13.04 -12.45 -18.78
C TRP A 9 12.57 -12.90 -17.39
N LYS A 10 13.26 -12.41 -16.36
CA LYS A 10 12.95 -12.66 -14.95
C LYS A 10 13.31 -11.45 -14.11
N ASP A 11 12.40 -11.00 -13.26
CA ASP A 11 12.68 -9.95 -12.28
C ASP A 11 11.71 -9.98 -11.09
N LYS A 12 11.97 -9.11 -10.12
CA LYS A 12 11.15 -8.88 -8.94
C LYS A 12 10.65 -7.44 -8.89
N PRO A 13 9.58 -7.15 -8.13
CA PRO A 13 9.14 -5.78 -7.95
C PRO A 13 10.22 -4.91 -7.28
N THR A 14 10.40 -3.69 -7.80
CA THR A 14 11.26 -2.69 -7.18
C THR A 14 10.69 -2.20 -5.84
N VAL A 15 11.56 -1.73 -4.95
CA VAL A 15 11.15 -1.13 -3.65
C VAL A 15 10.23 0.06 -3.88
N PHE A 16 10.54 0.91 -4.85
CA PHE A 16 9.76 2.12 -5.15
C PHE A 16 8.32 1.83 -5.58
N SER A 17 8.07 0.70 -6.23
CA SER A 17 6.71 0.29 -6.59
C SER A 17 5.80 -0.01 -5.39
N PHE A 18 6.39 -0.30 -4.22
CA PHE A 18 5.67 -0.53 -2.96
C PHE A 18 5.70 0.69 -2.02
N LEU A 19 6.24 1.84 -2.44
CA LEU A 19 6.40 3.03 -1.59
C LEU A 19 5.09 3.46 -0.92
N GLY A 20 3.98 3.46 -1.67
CA GLY A 20 2.66 3.77 -1.10
C GLY A 20 2.23 2.79 0.01
N VAL A 21 2.56 1.50 -0.13
CA VAL A 21 2.27 0.49 0.90
C VAL A 21 3.17 0.69 2.11
N TYR A 22 4.47 0.96 1.93
CA TYR A 22 5.36 1.28 3.05
C TYR A 22 4.89 2.52 3.83
N LEU A 23 4.42 3.55 3.15
CA LEU A 23 3.84 4.74 3.78
C LEU A 23 2.58 4.40 4.59
N LEU A 24 1.68 3.58 4.05
CA LEU A 24 0.47 3.16 4.75
C LEU A 24 0.79 2.40 6.05
N TYR A 25 1.77 1.51 6.04
CA TYR A 25 2.18 0.75 7.24
C TYR A 25 3.08 1.54 8.20
N SER A 26 3.55 2.73 7.80
CA SER A 26 4.24 3.67 8.70
C SER A 26 3.33 4.81 9.17
N LEU A 27 2.04 4.81 8.79
CA LEU A 27 1.06 5.84 9.18
C LEU A 27 1.00 6.12 10.68
N PRO A 28 1.03 5.13 11.60
CA PRO A 28 0.97 5.43 13.03
C PRO A 28 2.12 6.36 13.47
N LEU A 29 3.36 6.05 13.05
CA LEU A 29 4.51 6.89 13.32
C LEU A 29 4.43 8.24 12.59
N LEU A 30 4.11 8.23 11.30
CA LEU A 30 4.04 9.46 10.50
C LEU A 30 2.97 10.43 11.03
N SER A 31 1.83 9.90 11.46
CA SER A 31 0.76 10.70 12.06
C SER A 31 1.18 11.33 13.39
N LEU A 32 1.99 10.63 14.20
CA LEU A 32 2.54 11.16 15.45
C LEU A 32 3.53 12.29 15.18
N VAL A 33 4.45 12.09 14.24
CA VAL A 33 5.40 13.12 13.83
C VAL A 33 4.68 14.33 13.26
N LEU A 34 3.69 14.12 12.37
CA LEU A 34 2.90 15.20 11.80
C LEU A 34 2.13 15.97 12.87
N ALA A 35 1.47 15.27 13.81
CA ALA A 35 0.76 15.91 14.92
C ALA A 35 1.70 16.75 15.81
N HIS A 36 2.93 16.27 16.04
CA HIS A 36 3.94 17.02 16.77
C HIS A 36 4.40 18.27 16.01
N LEU A 37 4.66 18.16 14.69
CA LEU A 37 5.02 19.30 13.86
C LEU A 37 3.91 20.35 13.81
N LEU A 38 2.65 19.92 13.69
CA LEU A 38 1.49 20.81 13.78
C LEU A 38 1.44 21.52 15.13
N TRP A 39 1.66 20.80 16.24
CA TRP A 39 1.73 21.41 17.56
C TRP A 39 2.83 22.48 17.66
N LEU A 40 4.01 22.22 17.12
CA LEU A 40 5.11 23.20 17.12
C LEU A 40 4.73 24.47 16.36
N GLY A 41 4.08 24.34 15.20
CA GLY A 41 3.64 25.45 14.35
C GLY A 41 2.48 26.29 14.89
N LEU A 42 1.78 25.86 15.94
CA LEU A 42 0.63 26.61 16.47
C LEU A 42 1.04 27.87 17.25
N PRO A 43 0.33 29.01 17.07
CA PRO A 43 0.50 30.22 17.87
C PRO A 43 0.29 29.97 19.37
N ALA A 44 0.98 30.74 20.22
CA ALA A 44 0.92 30.58 21.68
C ALA A 44 -0.51 30.76 22.23
N GLU A 45 -1.26 31.74 21.72
CA GLU A 45 -2.66 31.98 22.10
C GLU A 45 -3.53 30.74 21.87
N PHE A 46 -3.38 30.11 20.70
CA PHE A 46 -4.14 28.90 20.37
C PHE A 46 -3.74 27.71 21.24
N LYS A 47 -2.45 27.59 21.58
CA LYS A 47 -1.96 26.57 22.52
C LYS A 47 -2.60 26.71 23.91
N THR A 48 -2.76 27.95 24.41
CA THR A 48 -3.44 28.19 25.69
C THR A 48 -4.93 27.84 25.65
N GLN A 49 -5.61 28.11 24.54
CA GLN A 49 -7.00 27.68 24.36
C GLN A 49 -7.11 26.16 24.38
N LEU A 50 -6.22 25.45 23.71
CA LEU A 50 -6.20 23.97 23.70
C LEU A 50 -5.85 23.35 25.06
N GLN A 51 -5.13 24.05 25.93
CA GLN A 51 -4.84 23.58 27.29
C GLN A 51 -6.11 23.40 28.14
N THR A 52 -7.21 24.08 27.81
CA THR A 52 -8.51 23.88 28.47
C THR A 52 -9.03 22.45 28.34
N LEU A 53 -8.62 21.73 27.28
CA LEU A 53 -8.96 20.32 27.06
C LEU A 53 -8.13 19.36 27.90
N SER A 54 -7.09 19.84 28.60
CA SER A 54 -6.14 18.99 29.32
C SER A 54 -6.78 18.03 30.34
N PRO A 55 -7.84 18.38 31.11
CA PRO A 55 -8.42 17.44 32.07
C PRO A 55 -9.08 16.24 31.37
N ILE A 56 -9.81 16.51 30.28
CA ILE A 56 -10.49 15.48 29.48
C ILE A 56 -9.45 14.58 28.81
N LEU A 57 -8.43 15.19 28.21
CA LEU A 57 -7.36 14.45 27.54
C LEU A 57 -6.56 13.59 28.53
N LEU A 58 -6.27 14.11 29.71
CA LEU A 58 -5.61 13.35 30.78
C LEU A 58 -6.48 12.16 31.22
N TRP A 59 -7.79 12.33 31.37
CA TRP A 59 -8.68 11.24 31.75
C TRP A 59 -8.71 10.11 30.70
N ILE A 60 -8.73 10.46 29.42
CA ILE A 60 -8.79 9.50 28.31
C ILE A 60 -7.46 8.78 28.13
N THR A 61 -6.37 9.54 28.04
CA THR A 61 -5.07 8.99 27.64
C THR A 61 -4.12 8.75 28.81
N MET A 62 -4.40 9.24 30.02
CA MET A 62 -3.46 9.21 31.15
C MET A 62 -2.08 9.82 30.78
N LEU A 63 -2.08 10.83 29.92
CA LEU A 63 -0.88 11.54 29.48
C LEU A 63 -1.02 13.02 29.83
N HIS A 64 0.07 13.65 30.25
CA HIS A 64 0.10 15.08 30.48
C HIS A 64 0.08 15.86 29.16
N PHE A 65 -0.44 17.08 29.23
CA PHE A 65 -0.39 18.02 28.11
C PHE A 65 1.07 18.45 27.86
N PRO A 66 1.54 18.60 26.61
CA PRO A 66 0.81 18.50 25.34
C PRO A 66 0.78 17.09 24.70
N SER A 67 1.47 16.10 25.29
CA SER A 67 1.62 14.76 24.72
C SER A 67 0.28 14.06 24.47
N SER A 68 -0.71 14.25 25.35
CA SER A 68 -2.06 13.71 25.18
C SER A 68 -2.77 14.23 23.92
N LEU A 69 -2.68 15.54 23.67
CA LEU A 69 -3.26 16.17 22.48
C LEU A 69 -2.60 15.66 21.21
N ILE A 70 -1.27 15.57 21.20
CA ILE A 70 -0.50 15.06 20.06
C ILE A 70 -0.88 13.61 19.77
N TYR A 71 -0.99 12.77 20.80
CA TYR A 71 -1.38 11.37 20.68
C TYR A 71 -2.79 11.20 20.10
N VAL A 72 -3.78 11.93 20.61
CA VAL A 72 -5.16 11.89 20.10
C VAL A 72 -5.22 12.42 18.65
N SER A 73 -4.49 13.50 18.35
CA SER A 73 -4.43 14.04 16.99
C SER A 73 -3.83 13.03 16.01
N ALA A 74 -2.75 12.35 16.41
CA ALA A 74 -2.13 11.28 15.62
C ALA A 74 -3.11 10.13 15.36
N PHE A 75 -3.85 9.69 16.39
CA PHE A 75 -4.89 8.67 16.26
C PHE A 75 -5.96 9.06 15.24
N LEU A 76 -6.47 10.29 15.32
CA LEU A 76 -7.50 10.79 14.40
C LEU A 76 -6.98 10.89 12.97
N ILE A 77 -5.79 11.45 12.77
CA ILE A 77 -5.16 11.58 11.44
C ILE A 77 -4.94 10.19 10.82
N SER A 78 -4.34 9.26 11.57
CA SER A 78 -4.06 7.91 11.11
C SER A 78 -5.33 7.14 10.77
N THR A 79 -6.35 7.23 11.62
CA THR A 79 -7.65 6.58 11.40
C THR A 79 -8.36 7.16 10.19
N ALA A 80 -8.39 8.48 10.04
CA ALA A 80 -9.00 9.14 8.89
C ALA A 80 -8.33 8.72 7.57
N LEU A 81 -7.00 8.71 7.52
CA LEU A 81 -6.24 8.24 6.35
C LEU A 81 -6.43 6.74 6.09
N GLY A 82 -6.49 5.92 7.14
CA GLY A 82 -6.78 4.49 7.04
C GLY A 82 -8.17 4.22 6.48
N VAL A 83 -9.19 4.93 6.95
CA VAL A 83 -10.58 4.84 6.45
C VAL A 83 -10.66 5.32 5.00
N LEU A 84 -10.02 6.42 4.66
CA LEU A 84 -9.96 6.91 3.28
C LEU A 84 -9.34 5.85 2.34
N ASN A 85 -8.22 5.26 2.75
CA ASN A 85 -7.58 4.19 1.97
C ASN A 85 -8.49 2.96 1.84
N TRP A 86 -9.18 2.58 2.92
CA TRP A 86 -10.14 1.47 2.89
C TRP A 86 -11.30 1.74 1.91
N ILE A 87 -11.89 2.93 1.91
CA ILE A 87 -12.98 3.30 0.99
C ILE A 87 -12.49 3.29 -0.47
N VAL A 88 -11.33 3.88 -0.74
CA VAL A 88 -10.80 4.02 -2.10
C VAL A 88 -10.35 2.67 -2.68
N ARG A 89 -9.54 1.92 -1.92
CA ARG A 89 -8.88 0.68 -2.39
C ARG A 89 -9.58 -0.61 -1.99
N VAL A 90 -10.59 -0.52 -1.12
CA VAL A 90 -11.28 -1.70 -0.54
C VAL A 90 -10.27 -2.65 0.11
N ASP A 91 -9.25 -2.09 0.76
CA ASP A 91 -8.24 -2.85 1.51
C ASP A 91 -8.25 -2.41 2.96
N ILE A 92 -8.80 -3.27 3.81
CA ILE A 92 -8.98 -3.00 5.25
C ILE A 92 -7.69 -3.26 6.05
N LYS A 93 -6.70 -3.98 5.49
CA LYS A 93 -5.52 -4.42 6.24
C LYS A 93 -4.70 -3.25 6.80
N PRO A 94 -4.44 -2.17 6.05
CA PRO A 94 -3.74 -1.01 6.59
C PRO A 94 -4.51 -0.35 7.74
N LEU A 95 -5.83 -0.24 7.64
CA LEU A 95 -6.67 0.32 8.71
C LEU A 95 -6.58 -0.53 9.98
N VAL A 96 -6.74 -1.85 9.86
CA VAL A 96 -6.59 -2.79 10.99
C VAL A 96 -5.21 -2.69 11.61
N PHE A 97 -4.15 -2.61 10.79
CA PHE A 97 -2.79 -2.42 11.27
C PHE A 97 -2.63 -1.09 12.02
N THR A 98 -3.16 0.02 11.49
CA THR A 98 -3.08 1.32 12.18
C THR A 98 -3.78 1.30 13.54
N LEU A 99 -5.02 0.82 13.60
CA LEU A 99 -5.80 0.71 14.84
C LEU A 99 -5.13 -0.25 15.83
N GLY A 100 -4.65 -1.40 15.34
CA GLY A 100 -3.89 -2.36 16.12
C GLY A 100 -2.63 -1.75 16.74
N GLY A 101 -1.95 -0.85 16.01
CA GLY A 101 -0.79 -0.12 16.53
C GLY A 101 -1.13 0.74 17.74
N PHE A 102 -2.21 1.52 17.68
CA PHE A 102 -2.64 2.32 18.83
C PHE A 102 -3.07 1.44 20.01
N VAL A 103 -3.75 0.33 19.77
CA VAL A 103 -4.13 -0.62 20.82
C VAL A 103 -2.90 -1.25 21.47
N VAL A 104 -1.92 -1.70 20.67
CA VAL A 104 -0.68 -2.30 21.18
C VAL A 104 0.12 -1.28 21.98
N VAL A 105 0.33 -0.06 21.46
CA VAL A 105 1.07 0.99 22.16
C VAL A 105 0.38 1.36 23.48
N GLU A 106 -0.94 1.52 23.47
CA GLU A 106 -1.70 1.84 24.69
C GLU A 106 -1.67 0.69 25.71
N ALA A 107 -1.79 -0.56 25.25
CA ALA A 107 -1.65 -1.73 26.12
C ALA A 107 -0.23 -1.81 26.72
N THR A 108 0.81 -1.62 25.91
CA THR A 108 2.20 -1.61 26.40
C THR A 108 2.43 -0.51 27.42
N ARG A 109 1.90 0.69 27.19
CA ARG A 109 2.01 1.83 28.11
C ARG A 109 1.25 1.63 29.42
N ARG A 110 0.12 0.90 29.40
CA ARG A 110 -0.67 0.59 30.61
C ARG A 110 -0.12 -0.60 31.40
N LEU A 111 0.43 -1.61 30.72
CA LEU A 111 0.96 -2.83 31.34
C LEU A 111 2.41 -2.66 31.81
N SER A 112 3.18 -1.80 31.15
CA SER A 112 4.58 -1.53 31.48
C SER A 112 4.67 -0.19 32.20
N ILE A 113 5.51 -0.06 33.23
CA ILE A 113 5.81 1.21 33.91
C ILE A 113 6.75 2.07 33.02
N VAL A 114 6.47 2.15 31.73
CA VAL A 114 7.27 2.99 30.82
C VAL A 114 6.66 4.38 30.85
N PRO A 115 7.46 5.45 31.06
CA PRO A 115 6.96 6.81 31.10
C PRO A 115 6.16 7.13 29.85
N GLY A 116 4.99 7.75 30.02
CA GLY A 116 4.10 8.20 28.94
C GLY A 116 4.63 9.41 28.17
N ASP A 117 5.94 9.64 28.17
CA ASP A 117 6.53 10.80 27.53
C ASP A 117 6.55 10.63 26.01
N PHE A 118 6.62 11.76 25.31
CA PHE A 118 6.60 11.80 23.85
C PHE A 118 7.71 10.95 23.21
N ASN A 119 8.90 10.92 23.81
CA ASN A 119 10.02 10.11 23.34
C ASN A 119 9.70 8.61 23.38
N THR A 120 9.07 8.15 24.46
CA THR A 120 8.59 6.76 24.57
C THR A 120 7.58 6.44 23.49
N LEU A 121 6.60 7.32 23.25
CA LEU A 121 5.59 7.11 22.23
C LEU A 121 6.21 6.99 20.83
N ILE A 122 7.17 7.87 20.50
CA ILE A 122 7.92 7.77 19.24
C ILE A 122 8.59 6.40 19.13
N LEU A 123 9.30 5.94 20.16
CA LEU A 123 10.01 4.66 20.12
C LEU A 123 9.05 3.47 19.93
N LEU A 124 7.92 3.47 20.63
CA LEU A 124 6.92 2.42 20.51
C LEU A 124 6.28 2.40 19.11
N PHE A 125 5.88 3.55 18.57
CA PHE A 125 5.32 3.63 17.22
C PHE A 125 6.36 3.37 16.14
N LEU A 126 7.64 3.72 16.37
CA LEU A 126 8.74 3.39 15.48
C LEU A 126 8.94 1.88 15.40
N ALA A 127 9.02 1.20 16.55
CA ALA A 127 9.13 -0.24 16.62
C ALA A 127 7.93 -0.93 15.93
N TYR A 128 6.71 -0.47 16.21
CA TYR A 128 5.49 -1.00 15.58
C TYR A 128 5.48 -0.79 14.06
N SER A 129 5.79 0.43 13.60
CA SER A 129 5.82 0.76 12.17
C SER A 129 6.93 0.00 11.44
N LEU A 130 8.06 -0.24 12.10
CA LEU A 130 9.15 -1.05 11.55
C LEU A 130 8.69 -2.49 11.26
N ILE A 131 7.91 -3.10 12.16
CA ILE A 131 7.31 -4.43 11.91
C ILE A 131 6.45 -4.40 10.64
N GLY A 132 5.63 -3.35 10.48
CA GLY A 132 4.81 -3.16 9.28
C GLY A 132 5.65 -3.04 8.01
N VAL A 133 6.65 -2.17 8.01
CA VAL A 133 7.56 -1.94 6.88
C VAL A 133 8.33 -3.21 6.51
N LEU A 134 8.85 -3.94 7.49
CA LEU A 134 9.52 -5.23 7.26
C LEU A 134 8.55 -6.26 6.68
N GLY A 135 7.31 -6.31 7.20
CA GLY A 135 6.25 -7.17 6.65
C GLY A 135 5.95 -6.86 5.18
N VAL A 136 5.87 -5.59 4.81
CA VAL A 136 5.68 -5.16 3.42
C VAL A 136 6.88 -5.55 2.55
N ASP A 137 8.11 -5.42 3.04
CA ASP A 137 9.29 -5.81 2.26
C ASP A 137 9.38 -7.32 2.06
N LEU A 138 9.04 -8.11 3.08
CA LEU A 138 8.93 -9.56 2.96
C LEU A 138 7.84 -9.95 1.95
N TYR A 139 6.68 -9.30 2.01
CA TYR A 139 5.60 -9.49 1.05
C TYR A 139 6.05 -9.16 -0.38
N ARG A 140 6.73 -8.03 -0.59
CA ARG A 140 7.30 -7.64 -1.90
C ARG A 140 8.28 -8.68 -2.42
N ARG A 141 9.23 -9.13 -1.58
CA ARG A 141 10.27 -10.10 -1.96
C ARG A 141 9.72 -11.48 -2.31
N SER A 142 8.52 -11.81 -1.84
CA SER A 142 7.82 -13.05 -2.16
C SER A 142 7.44 -13.14 -3.64
N PHE A 143 7.26 -12.00 -4.32
CA PHE A 143 6.89 -11.99 -5.74
C PHE A 143 8.09 -12.15 -6.65
N THR A 144 7.93 -12.95 -7.69
CA THR A 144 8.89 -13.08 -8.80
C THR A 144 8.11 -13.30 -10.09
N TYR A 145 8.52 -12.58 -11.13
CA TYR A 145 7.88 -12.61 -12.44
C TYR A 145 8.80 -13.27 -13.45
N TYR A 146 8.22 -14.09 -14.32
CA TYR A 146 8.92 -14.78 -15.39
C TYR A 146 8.14 -14.59 -16.68
N VAL A 147 8.88 -14.35 -17.77
CA VAL A 147 8.36 -14.38 -19.13
C VAL A 147 9.13 -15.47 -19.87
N PHE A 148 8.42 -16.52 -20.25
CA PHE A 148 8.89 -17.60 -21.11
C PHE A 148 8.45 -17.33 -22.56
N PRO A 149 8.92 -18.11 -23.55
CA PRO A 149 8.50 -17.92 -24.94
C PRO A 149 6.98 -17.99 -25.15
N ASP A 150 6.28 -18.92 -24.49
CA ASP A 150 4.85 -19.19 -24.67
C ASP A 150 3.97 -18.71 -23.50
N THR A 151 4.56 -18.44 -22.33
CA THR A 151 3.85 -18.23 -21.07
C THR A 151 4.43 -17.10 -20.24
N ILE A 152 3.58 -16.47 -19.44
CA ILE A 152 3.93 -15.51 -18.40
C ILE A 152 3.60 -16.18 -17.07
N VAL A 153 4.58 -16.28 -16.18
CA VAL A 153 4.42 -16.89 -14.86
C VAL A 153 4.64 -15.85 -13.77
N ILE A 154 3.61 -15.67 -12.95
CA ILE A 154 3.60 -14.77 -11.81
C ILE A 154 3.62 -15.64 -10.56
N LYS A 155 4.74 -15.64 -9.83
CA LYS A 155 4.88 -16.35 -8.56
C LYS A 155 4.83 -15.36 -7.41
N GLY A 156 4.20 -15.76 -6.32
CA GLY A 156 4.09 -14.96 -5.12
C GLY A 156 3.67 -15.81 -3.92
N GLY A 157 3.47 -15.15 -2.80
CA GLY A 157 2.94 -15.80 -1.61
C GLY A 157 3.87 -15.68 -0.43
N PHE A 158 3.41 -14.98 0.60
CA PHE A 158 4.10 -14.90 1.87
C PHE A 158 3.78 -16.10 2.77
N VAL A 159 2.49 -16.45 2.87
CA VAL A 159 2.00 -17.61 3.65
C VAL A 159 1.60 -18.75 2.72
N ASN A 160 0.72 -18.47 1.75
CA ASN A 160 0.30 -19.45 0.76
C ASN A 160 1.09 -19.22 -0.53
N LYS A 161 1.74 -20.27 -1.04
CA LYS A 161 2.36 -20.23 -2.37
C LYS A 161 1.27 -20.01 -3.41
N TRP A 162 1.45 -18.99 -4.23
CA TRP A 162 0.52 -18.61 -5.27
C TRP A 162 1.29 -18.52 -6.59
N GLU A 163 0.79 -19.21 -7.60
CA GLU A 163 1.37 -19.24 -8.93
C GLU A 163 0.25 -19.04 -9.95
N ARG A 164 0.43 -18.06 -10.84
CA ARG A 164 -0.46 -17.83 -11.96
C ARG A 164 0.33 -17.93 -13.25
N VAL A 165 -0.15 -18.80 -14.12
CA VAL A 165 0.40 -18.99 -15.47
C VAL A 165 -0.60 -18.42 -16.47
N VAL A 166 -0.13 -17.56 -17.36
CA VAL A 166 -0.93 -16.98 -18.45
C VAL A 166 -0.23 -17.33 -19.76
N ARG A 167 -0.88 -18.10 -20.64
CA ARG A 167 -0.32 -18.37 -21.98
C ARG A 167 -0.43 -17.12 -22.83
N LYS A 168 0.63 -16.77 -23.57
CA LYS A 168 0.67 -15.59 -24.44
C LYS A 168 -0.38 -15.64 -25.55
N ASP A 169 -0.76 -16.83 -26.00
CA ASP A 169 -1.83 -17.02 -26.99
C ASP A 169 -3.18 -16.44 -26.54
N PHE A 170 -3.43 -16.41 -25.23
CA PHE A 170 -4.66 -15.85 -24.65
C PHE A 170 -4.55 -14.38 -24.26
N VAL A 171 -3.36 -13.77 -24.39
CA VAL A 171 -3.15 -12.35 -24.13
C VAL A 171 -3.62 -11.57 -25.37
N SER A 172 -4.72 -10.85 -25.21
CA SER A 172 -5.31 -10.02 -26.27
C SER A 172 -4.67 -8.63 -26.33
N ASP A 173 -4.22 -8.11 -25.20
CA ASP A 173 -3.60 -6.78 -25.10
C ASP A 173 -2.59 -6.72 -23.95
N VAL A 174 -1.64 -5.79 -24.03
CA VAL A 174 -0.60 -5.55 -23.03
C VAL A 174 -0.64 -4.09 -22.61
N VAL A 175 -1.20 -3.83 -21.43
CA VAL A 175 -1.33 -2.47 -20.90
C VAL A 175 -0.13 -2.17 -20.01
N VAL A 176 0.57 -1.07 -20.32
CA VAL A 176 1.68 -0.57 -19.50
C VAL A 176 1.20 0.65 -18.71
N ILE A 177 1.28 0.56 -17.39
CA ILE A 177 0.88 1.61 -16.46
C ILE A 177 2.15 2.17 -15.81
N VAL A 178 2.47 3.42 -16.13
CA VAL A 178 3.57 4.16 -15.50
C VAL A 178 2.97 5.12 -14.48
N PRO A 179 2.98 4.82 -13.17
CA PRO A 179 2.49 5.76 -12.17
C PRO A 179 3.40 6.98 -12.07
N PHE A 180 2.95 8.05 -11.43
CA PHE A 180 3.77 9.26 -11.23
C PHE A 180 5.14 8.96 -10.60
N LEU A 181 5.16 8.14 -9.54
CA LEU A 181 6.41 7.66 -8.95
C LEU A 181 7.21 6.74 -9.89
N GLY A 182 6.53 6.05 -10.79
CA GLY A 182 7.14 5.25 -11.85
C GLY A 182 7.87 6.10 -12.88
N HIS A 183 7.35 7.28 -13.19
CA HIS A 183 8.03 8.26 -14.04
C HIS A 183 9.32 8.77 -13.39
N LEU A 184 9.28 9.05 -12.07
CA LEU A 184 10.43 9.57 -11.32
C LEU A 184 11.51 8.50 -11.05
N PHE A 185 11.10 7.28 -10.69
CA PHE A 185 12.02 6.20 -10.30
C PHE A 185 12.24 5.15 -11.40
N GLY A 186 11.71 5.39 -12.60
CA GLY A 186 11.89 4.56 -13.78
C GLY A 186 11.32 3.15 -13.63
N TYR A 187 10.06 2.99 -13.19
CA TYR A 187 9.38 1.70 -13.13
C TYR A 187 7.96 1.76 -13.70
N ALA A 188 7.44 0.61 -14.14
CA ALA A 188 6.07 0.47 -14.60
C ALA A 188 5.43 -0.85 -14.16
N HIS A 189 4.11 -0.95 -14.34
CA HIS A 189 3.35 -2.17 -14.20
C HIS A 189 2.87 -2.62 -15.58
N ILE A 190 3.03 -3.91 -15.89
CA ILE A 190 2.62 -4.49 -17.17
C ILE A 190 1.51 -5.49 -16.90
N LEU A 191 0.31 -5.15 -17.36
CA LEU A 191 -0.90 -5.94 -17.20
C LEU A 191 -1.18 -6.68 -18.52
N PRO A 192 -0.92 -8.01 -18.59
CA PRO A 192 -1.38 -8.81 -19.71
C PRO A 192 -2.90 -9.01 -19.59
N VAL A 193 -3.66 -8.44 -20.52
CA VAL A 193 -5.12 -8.54 -20.56
C VAL A 193 -5.48 -9.76 -21.39
N THR A 194 -6.22 -10.70 -20.79
CA THR A 194 -6.72 -11.89 -21.50
C THR A 194 -8.15 -11.70 -21.99
N GLN A 195 -8.54 -12.42 -23.04
CA GLN A 195 -9.91 -12.35 -23.60
C GLN A 195 -11.00 -12.63 -22.55
N SER A 196 -10.73 -13.52 -21.59
CA SER A 196 -11.64 -13.80 -20.46
C SER A 196 -11.82 -12.61 -19.51
N GLN A 197 -10.82 -11.74 -19.36
CA GLN A 197 -10.91 -10.53 -18.53
C GLN A 197 -11.67 -9.40 -19.23
N ILE A 198 -11.72 -9.39 -20.57
CA ILE A 198 -12.48 -8.43 -21.37
C ILE A 198 -14.00 -8.71 -21.27
N GLY A 199 -14.40 -9.98 -21.06
CA GLY A 199 -15.80 -10.38 -20.87
C GLY A 199 -16.30 -10.44 -19.42
N LEU A 200 -15.41 -10.41 -18.43
CA LEU A 200 -15.74 -10.43 -16.99
C LEU A 200 -15.93 -9.01 -16.42
N GLY A 201 -16.51 -8.11 -17.23
CA GLY A 201 -17.04 -6.84 -16.71
C GLY A 201 -17.88 -7.14 -15.47
N ASP A 202 -17.51 -6.51 -14.36
CA ASP A 202 -18.26 -6.44 -13.09
C ASP A 202 -18.24 -7.65 -12.13
N THR A 203 -17.74 -8.84 -12.50
CA THR A 203 -17.92 -10.04 -11.64
C THR A 203 -16.84 -10.33 -10.60
N PHE A 204 -15.74 -9.56 -10.53
CA PHE A 204 -14.79 -9.64 -9.41
C PHE A 204 -15.12 -8.66 -8.26
N SER A 205 -16.37 -8.19 -8.18
CA SER A 205 -16.94 -7.50 -7.03
C SER A 205 -17.57 -8.49 -6.05
N LEU A 206 -16.79 -9.47 -5.56
CA LEU A 206 -17.23 -10.35 -4.47
C LEU A 206 -17.15 -9.61 -3.11
N SER A 207 -17.89 -8.50 -2.96
CA SER A 207 -18.39 -7.97 -1.69
C SER A 207 -19.39 -6.81 -1.91
N GLY A 208 -20.62 -7.14 -2.31
CA GLY A 208 -21.85 -6.60 -1.72
C GLY A 208 -22.17 -5.09 -1.71
N VAL A 209 -21.40 -4.19 -2.31
CA VAL A 209 -21.83 -2.79 -2.48
C VAL A 209 -21.49 -2.31 -3.89
N SER A 210 -22.51 -2.28 -4.75
CA SER A 210 -22.47 -1.56 -6.02
C SER A 210 -22.51 -0.06 -5.74
N VAL A 211 -21.36 0.49 -5.36
CA VAL A 211 -21.06 1.89 -5.69
C VAL A 211 -20.40 1.83 -7.05
N GLU A 212 -21.08 2.38 -8.05
CA GLU A 212 -20.54 2.67 -9.37
C GLU A 212 -19.23 3.45 -9.18
N LYS A 213 -18.08 2.74 -9.17
CA LYS A 213 -16.77 3.37 -9.12
C LYS A 213 -16.62 4.09 -10.46
N ARG A 214 -16.98 5.38 -10.49
CA ARG A 214 -16.40 6.39 -11.39
C ARG A 214 -14.92 6.55 -11.03
N GLY A 215 -14.17 5.46 -11.19
CA GLY A 215 -12.74 5.39 -11.01
C GLY A 215 -12.09 6.05 -12.21
N VAL A 216 -11.24 7.03 -11.92
CA VAL A 216 -10.35 7.75 -12.82
C VAL A 216 -9.87 6.83 -13.95
N GLY A 217 -10.51 6.96 -15.11
CA GLY A 217 -10.08 6.31 -16.34
C GLY A 217 -8.79 6.97 -16.79
N VAL A 218 -7.72 6.19 -16.89
CA VAL A 218 -6.52 6.62 -17.61
C VAL A 218 -6.90 6.75 -19.08
N LEU A 219 -7.13 7.99 -19.51
CA LEU A 219 -7.36 8.37 -20.89
C LEU A 219 -6.00 8.29 -21.61
N VAL A 220 -5.67 7.12 -22.17
CA VAL A 220 -4.60 7.01 -23.17
C VAL A 220 -5.23 7.37 -24.51
N GLY A 221 -4.62 8.34 -25.21
CA GLY A 221 -5.09 8.82 -26.50
C GLY A 221 -5.43 7.66 -27.45
N GLY A 222 -6.64 7.68 -28.00
CA GLY A 222 -7.14 6.65 -28.93
C GLY A 222 -8.14 5.65 -28.34
N GLY A 223 -9.27 6.14 -27.83
CA GLY A 223 -10.58 5.52 -28.09
C GLY A 223 -10.88 4.08 -27.64
N LYS A 224 -10.19 3.47 -26.67
CA LYS A 224 -10.67 2.23 -26.04
C LYS A 224 -10.66 2.31 -24.51
N ARG A 225 -11.85 2.22 -23.92
CA ARG A 225 -12.07 2.01 -22.48
C ARG A 225 -11.48 0.65 -22.10
N VAL A 226 -10.34 0.63 -21.43
CA VAL A 226 -9.87 -0.56 -20.72
C VAL A 226 -10.54 -0.55 -19.34
N VAL A 227 -11.27 -1.62 -19.03
CA VAL A 227 -11.90 -1.86 -17.73
C VAL A 227 -10.84 -1.72 -16.64
N GLY A 228 -11.10 -0.86 -15.64
CA GLY A 228 -10.14 -0.41 -14.64
C GLY A 228 -9.73 -1.51 -13.66
N VAL A 229 -8.95 -2.48 -14.10
CA VAL A 229 -8.29 -3.45 -13.24
C VAL A 229 -7.13 -2.74 -12.54
N GLU A 230 -7.25 -2.53 -11.23
CA GLU A 230 -6.17 -1.98 -10.42
C GLU A 230 -4.93 -2.89 -10.54
N PRO A 231 -3.74 -2.36 -10.89
CA PRO A 231 -2.53 -3.17 -10.96
C PRO A 231 -2.15 -3.63 -9.56
N ARG A 232 -2.06 -4.95 -9.37
CA ARG A 232 -1.66 -5.59 -8.12
C ARG A 232 -0.55 -6.61 -8.37
N PRO A 233 0.35 -6.87 -7.40
CA PRO A 233 1.50 -7.77 -7.58
C PRO A 233 1.15 -9.20 -8.04
N TRP A 234 -0.09 -9.64 -7.83
CA TRP A 234 -0.60 -10.96 -8.21
C TRP A 234 -1.47 -10.97 -9.49
N ASN A 235 -1.67 -9.83 -10.15
CA ASN A 235 -2.43 -9.80 -11.42
C ASN A 235 -1.62 -9.26 -12.60
N CYS A 236 -0.46 -8.67 -12.34
CA CYS A 236 0.39 -8.06 -13.35
C CYS A 236 1.87 -8.24 -13.00
N ILE A 237 2.74 -8.00 -13.99
CA ILE A 237 4.17 -7.83 -13.75
C ILE A 237 4.34 -6.45 -13.14
N PHE A 238 4.54 -6.40 -11.82
CA PHE A 238 4.40 -5.18 -11.04
C PHE A 238 5.75 -4.54 -10.75
N GLY A 239 5.90 -3.26 -11.11
CA GLY A 239 6.94 -2.40 -10.55
C GLY A 239 8.33 -2.67 -11.11
N VAL A 240 8.45 -2.92 -12.41
CA VAL A 240 9.68 -3.32 -13.11
C VAL A 240 10.33 -2.15 -13.83
N ARG A 241 11.67 -2.09 -13.86
CA ARG A 241 12.41 -0.94 -14.43
C ARG A 241 12.48 -0.94 -15.96
N ASN A 242 12.90 -2.05 -16.54
CA ASN A 242 13.09 -2.18 -17.99
C ASN A 242 11.78 -2.63 -18.67
N TYR A 243 10.68 -1.92 -18.40
CA TYR A 243 9.34 -2.34 -18.82
C TYR A 243 9.16 -2.41 -20.34
N ASN A 244 9.96 -1.68 -21.13
CA ASN A 244 9.95 -1.78 -22.59
C ASN A 244 10.47 -3.12 -23.09
N ASP A 245 11.52 -3.66 -22.46
CA ASP A 245 12.10 -4.96 -22.83
C ASP A 245 11.14 -6.07 -22.45
N VAL A 246 10.48 -5.96 -21.30
CA VAL A 246 9.45 -6.91 -20.86
C VAL A 246 8.24 -6.88 -21.79
N LYS A 247 7.76 -5.68 -22.15
CA LYS A 247 6.68 -5.53 -23.12
C LYS A 247 7.05 -6.20 -24.45
N ARG A 248 8.27 -5.95 -24.93
CA ARG A 248 8.79 -6.57 -26.15
C ARG A 248 8.84 -8.10 -26.04
N ALA A 249 9.38 -8.64 -24.96
CA ALA A 249 9.45 -10.08 -24.71
C ALA A 249 8.06 -10.76 -24.61
N ILE A 250 7.01 -10.01 -24.27
CA ILE A 250 5.63 -10.52 -24.27
C ILE A 250 5.03 -10.51 -25.69
N LEU A 251 5.35 -9.49 -26.49
CA LEU A 251 4.79 -9.32 -27.84
C LEU A 251 5.54 -10.10 -28.92
N GLU A 252 6.86 -10.27 -28.77
CA GLU A 252 7.69 -11.09 -29.65
C GLU A 252 7.40 -12.57 -29.35
N ARG A 253 6.89 -13.26 -30.37
CA ARG A 253 6.57 -14.69 -30.38
C ARG A 253 7.72 -15.49 -30.95
#